data_AF-A0A960UUL3-F1
#
_entry.id   AF-A0A960UUL3-F1
#
_cell.length_a   1.000
_cell.length_b   1.000
_cell.length_c   1.000
_cell.angle_alpha   90.00
_cell.angle_beta   90.00
_cell.angle_gamma   90.00
#
_symmetry.space_group_name_H-M   'P 1'
#
loop_
_entity.id
_entity.type
_entity.pdbx_description
1 polymer ?
#
loop_
_entity_poly.entity_id
_entity_poly.type
_entity_poly.pdbx_seq_one_letter_code
_entity_poly.pdbx_strand_id
1 'polypeptide(L)'
;MISLRPATLARSALLALLLAAAGGCRLLPFTLEGPGYSEQVEAAPVEQANSVCLSPSLAASEQGPLELYLVHRDRIIPVRPGQEIVIQSPRFALLFNMADYDRYCDRFVAARVMASTNADKLENAIQPPFQIGDTTIMGPGWGMAPDLSLRYDTLMLTDEGMHYLVFDAEGGPGDQRLSIQKVLAPGVYQFRWDIYSIASVGEDSLEDLPSDEPLAFTVLFFRDADLDEVVETGEFMVFYIRIEPN
;
A
#
# COMPACT_ATOMS: atom_id res chain seq x y z
N MET A 1 53.94 17.19 41.58
CA MET A 1 55.10 16.44 42.12
C MET A 1 54.69 14.99 42.26
N ILE A 2 55.46 14.13 41.62
CA ILE A 2 55.32 12.67 41.54
C ILE A 2 55.67 12.07 42.91
N SER A 3 54.93 11.06 43.37
CA SER A 3 55.50 10.05 44.26
C SER A 3 54.84 8.69 44.08
N LEU A 4 55.70 7.69 43.97
CA LEU A 4 55.48 6.31 43.55
C LEU A 4 55.22 5.37 44.74
N ARG A 5 54.55 4.26 44.39
CA ARG A 5 54.28 2.96 45.06
C ARG A 5 55.28 2.45 46.14
N PRO A 6 54.88 1.43 46.92
CA PRO A 6 55.18 0.01 46.54
C PRO A 6 53.96 -0.91 46.76
N ALA A 7 53.62 -1.88 45.90
CA ALA A 7 54.27 -3.15 45.57
C ALA A 7 54.38 -4.14 46.75
N THR A 8 53.58 -5.22 46.72
CA THR A 8 53.94 -6.51 47.35
C THR A 8 53.39 -7.67 46.54
N LEU A 9 54.29 -8.62 46.30
CA LEU A 9 54.18 -9.87 45.55
C LEU A 9 53.99 -11.05 46.52
N ALA A 10 53.22 -12.06 46.14
CA ALA A 10 53.45 -13.49 46.43
C ALA A 10 52.56 -14.30 45.46
N ARG A 11 53.07 -14.83 44.34
CA ARG A 11 53.77 -16.12 44.18
C ARG A 11 53.16 -17.27 44.99
N SER A 12 52.44 -18.14 44.28
CA SER A 12 52.60 -19.60 44.40
C SER A 12 52.23 -20.25 43.07
N ALA A 13 53.21 -20.94 42.51
CA ALA A 13 53.07 -21.87 41.41
C ALA A 13 52.66 -23.23 41.96
N LEU A 14 51.79 -23.96 41.26
CA LEU A 14 52.10 -25.35 40.93
C LEU A 14 51.27 -25.85 39.75
N LEU A 15 52.00 -26.56 38.91
CA LEU A 15 51.67 -27.24 37.68
C LEU A 15 50.89 -28.52 37.97
N ALA A 16 49.83 -28.81 37.20
CA ALA A 16 49.47 -30.19 36.87
C ALA A 16 48.68 -30.25 35.56
N LEU A 17 49.34 -30.87 34.60
CA LEU A 17 48.90 -31.33 33.29
C LEU A 17 47.80 -32.41 33.47
N LEU A 18 46.74 -32.40 32.65
CA LEU A 18 46.11 -33.64 32.18
C LEU A 18 45.27 -33.38 30.92
N LEU A 19 45.41 -34.33 30.00
CA LEU A 19 44.96 -34.34 28.62
C LEU A 19 43.45 -34.50 28.45
N ALA A 20 42.98 -33.92 27.35
CA ALA A 20 42.06 -34.44 26.34
C ALA A 20 40.88 -35.34 26.77
N ALA A 21 39.67 -34.85 26.52
CA ALA A 21 38.61 -35.68 25.95
C ALA A 21 37.80 -34.85 24.96
N ALA A 22 37.78 -35.34 23.72
CA ALA A 22 36.95 -34.85 22.64
C ALA A 22 35.47 -35.02 22.99
N GLY A 23 34.67 -33.98 22.71
CA GLY A 23 33.22 -34.03 22.78
C GLY A 23 32.66 -32.89 21.94
N GLY A 24 32.13 -33.22 20.76
CA GLY A 24 31.75 -32.26 19.74
C GLY A 24 30.69 -31.25 20.19
N CYS A 25 31.04 -29.97 20.15
CA CYS A 25 30.06 -28.90 20.01
C CYS A 25 29.53 -28.93 18.57
N ARG A 26 28.39 -29.62 18.38
CA ARG A 26 27.56 -29.40 17.21
C ARG A 26 27.04 -27.97 17.27
N LEU A 27 27.46 -27.15 16.32
CA LEU A 27 26.77 -25.93 15.96
C LEU A 27 25.33 -26.33 15.59
N LEU A 28 24.37 -25.99 16.45
CA LEU A 28 22.97 -26.04 16.09
C LEU A 28 22.72 -24.90 15.11
N PRO A 29 22.19 -25.16 13.89
CA PRO A 29 21.65 -24.09 13.08
C PRO A 29 20.42 -23.55 13.81
N PHE A 30 20.46 -22.29 14.22
CA PHE A 30 19.26 -21.54 14.55
C PHE A 30 18.48 -21.34 13.25
N THR A 31 17.52 -22.22 12.99
CA THR A 31 16.42 -21.94 12.06
C THR A 31 15.44 -21.01 12.77
N LEU A 32 15.37 -19.77 12.30
CA LEU A 32 14.24 -18.87 12.53
C LEU A 32 13.03 -19.49 11.85
N GLU A 33 12.24 -20.27 12.60
CA GLU A 33 10.86 -20.57 12.22
C GLU A 33 10.07 -19.25 12.35
N GLY A 34 9.96 -18.53 11.23
CA GLY A 34 8.91 -17.52 11.09
C GLY A 34 7.54 -18.18 11.23
N PRO A 35 6.48 -17.45 11.64
CA PRO A 35 5.14 -17.98 11.62
C PRO A 35 4.85 -18.48 10.21
N GLY A 36 4.60 -19.79 10.08
CA GLY A 36 4.26 -20.43 8.82
C GLY A 36 3.02 -19.78 8.25
N TYR A 37 3.20 -18.92 7.26
CA TYR A 37 2.16 -18.66 6.27
C TYR A 37 1.94 -19.98 5.54
N SER A 38 0.80 -20.64 5.79
CA SER A 38 0.33 -21.70 4.92
C SER A 38 -0.08 -21.07 3.60
N GLU A 39 0.89 -20.97 2.70
CA GLU A 39 0.70 -20.59 1.31
C GLU A 39 0.08 -21.78 0.57
N GLN A 40 -1.20 -22.03 0.82
CA GLN A 40 -2.06 -22.88 0.00
C GLN A 40 -3.47 -22.30 0.01
N VAL A 41 -3.61 -21.08 -0.52
CA VAL A 41 -4.82 -20.81 -1.30
C VAL A 41 -4.50 -21.44 -2.65
N GLU A 42 -5.02 -22.65 -2.90
CA GLU A 42 -5.13 -23.15 -4.28
C GLU A 42 -5.88 -22.06 -5.04
N ALA A 43 -5.15 -21.26 -5.83
CA ALA A 43 -5.75 -20.46 -6.86
C ALA A 43 -6.51 -21.46 -7.74
N ALA A 44 -7.82 -21.49 -7.60
CA ALA A 44 -8.66 -22.25 -8.50
C ALA A 44 -8.24 -21.85 -9.93
N PRO A 45 -8.04 -22.82 -10.83
CA PRO A 45 -7.72 -22.50 -12.21
C PRO A 45 -8.84 -21.58 -12.71
N VAL A 46 -8.48 -20.32 -12.99
CA VAL A 46 -9.36 -19.39 -13.68
C VAL A 46 -9.54 -20.02 -15.05
N GLU A 47 -10.66 -20.72 -15.25
CA GLU A 47 -11.05 -21.16 -16.57
C GLU A 47 -10.97 -19.93 -17.47
N GLN A 48 -10.11 -19.98 -18.48
CA GLN A 48 -10.15 -19.08 -19.62
C GLN A 48 -11.48 -19.35 -20.34
N ALA A 49 -12.56 -18.84 -19.74
CA ALA A 49 -13.81 -18.63 -20.41
C ALA A 49 -13.47 -17.78 -21.63
N ASN A 50 -13.93 -18.18 -22.81
CA ASN A 50 -13.93 -17.32 -23.99
C ASN A 50 -14.61 -16.00 -23.59
N SER A 51 -13.84 -15.00 -23.16
CA SER A 51 -14.37 -13.75 -22.64
C SER A 51 -14.82 -12.96 -23.86
N VAL A 52 -16.13 -13.00 -24.11
CA VAL A 52 -16.73 -12.01 -24.99
C VAL A 52 -16.55 -10.68 -24.28
N CYS A 53 -15.62 -9.87 -24.80
CA CYS A 53 -15.39 -8.54 -24.26
C CYS A 53 -16.70 -7.76 -24.19
N LEU A 54 -16.94 -7.15 -23.04
CA LEU A 54 -18.10 -6.30 -22.86
C LEU A 54 -17.82 -4.91 -23.44
N SER A 55 -18.90 -4.20 -23.79
CA SER A 55 -18.79 -2.81 -24.21
C SER A 55 -18.47 -1.92 -23.00
N PRO A 56 -17.52 -0.98 -23.12
CA PRO A 56 -17.16 -0.07 -22.01
C PRO A 56 -18.33 0.79 -21.51
N SER A 57 -19.28 1.11 -22.39
CA SER A 57 -20.50 1.84 -22.01
C SER A 57 -21.39 1.10 -21.01
N LEU A 58 -21.14 -0.18 -20.76
CA LEU A 58 -21.83 -0.98 -19.74
C LEU A 58 -21.11 -0.94 -18.38
N ALA A 59 -19.85 -0.48 -18.33
CA ALA A 59 -19.00 -0.63 -17.17
C ALA A 59 -19.55 0.10 -15.93
N ALA A 60 -20.07 1.32 -16.07
CA ALA A 60 -20.65 2.04 -14.94
C ALA A 60 -21.85 1.29 -14.32
N SER A 61 -22.73 0.73 -15.16
CA SER A 61 -23.91 0.00 -14.70
C SER A 61 -23.59 -1.34 -14.04
N GLU A 62 -22.54 -2.03 -14.50
CA GLU A 62 -22.08 -3.32 -13.98
C GLU A 62 -21.32 -3.17 -12.66
N GLN A 63 -20.47 -2.15 -12.56
CA GLN A 63 -19.68 -1.87 -11.35
C GLN A 63 -20.54 -1.30 -10.23
N GLY A 64 -21.60 -0.57 -10.59
CA GLY A 64 -22.46 0.12 -9.64
C GLY A 64 -21.78 1.34 -9.00
N PRO A 65 -22.41 1.95 -7.98
CA PRO A 65 -21.85 3.12 -7.31
C PRO A 65 -20.49 2.79 -6.66
N LEU A 66 -19.62 3.79 -6.55
CA LEU A 66 -18.37 3.65 -5.82
C LEU A 66 -18.65 3.43 -4.33
N GLU A 67 -18.25 2.27 -3.82
CA GLU A 67 -18.21 1.92 -2.41
C GLU A 67 -16.74 1.95 -1.96
N LEU A 68 -16.41 2.81 -1.00
CA LEU A 68 -15.05 2.95 -0.47
C LEU A 68 -15.07 2.80 1.05
N TYR A 69 -14.13 2.01 1.58
CA TYR A 69 -13.96 1.80 3.02
C TYR A 69 -12.49 1.93 3.40
N LEU A 70 -12.25 2.51 4.58
CA LEU A 70 -10.95 2.47 5.24
C LEU A 70 -10.94 1.37 6.28
N VAL A 71 -9.95 0.48 6.20
CA VAL A 71 -9.72 -0.57 7.19
C VAL A 71 -8.54 -0.18 8.06
N HIS A 72 -8.77 -0.04 9.36
CA HIS A 72 -7.73 0.24 10.34
C HIS A 72 -7.91 -0.69 11.54
N ARG A 73 -6.91 -1.52 11.80
CA ARG A 73 -6.97 -2.58 12.82
C ARG A 73 -8.20 -3.48 12.62
N ASP A 74 -9.12 -3.51 13.59
CA ASP A 74 -10.36 -4.29 13.60
C ASP A 74 -11.59 -3.50 13.10
N ARG A 75 -11.39 -2.27 12.62
CA ARG A 75 -12.45 -1.37 12.17
C ARG A 75 -12.52 -1.29 10.66
N ILE A 76 -13.73 -1.38 10.13
CA ILE A 76 -14.07 -1.04 8.74
C ILE A 76 -14.91 0.22 8.79
N ILE A 77 -14.40 1.30 8.19
CA ILE A 77 -14.99 2.62 8.25
C ILE A 77 -15.48 2.97 6.83
N PRO A 78 -16.80 3.09 6.59
CA PRO A 78 -17.28 3.58 5.31
C PRO A 78 -16.78 5.01 5.09
N VAL A 79 -16.22 5.26 3.91
CA VAL A 79 -15.73 6.57 3.49
C VAL A 79 -16.87 7.32 2.80
N ARG A 80 -17.02 8.60 3.13
CA ARG A 80 -17.99 9.52 2.52
C ARG A 80 -17.27 10.76 2.01
N PRO A 81 -17.82 11.45 0.99
CA PRO A 81 -17.26 12.72 0.53
C PRO A 81 -17.12 13.74 1.67
N GLY A 82 -15.94 14.35 1.77
CA GLY A 82 -15.59 15.36 2.78
C GLY A 82 -15.43 14.81 4.20
N GLN A 83 -15.46 13.50 4.40
CA GLN A 83 -15.32 12.91 5.74
C GLN A 83 -13.89 13.00 6.25
N GLU A 84 -13.71 13.44 7.50
CA GLU A 84 -12.47 13.26 8.23
C GLU A 84 -12.46 11.91 8.96
N ILE A 85 -11.39 11.14 8.79
CA ILE A 85 -11.17 9.86 9.43
C ILE A 85 -9.89 9.95 10.28
N VAL A 86 -10.05 9.75 11.59
CA VAL A 86 -8.93 9.74 12.53
C VAL A 86 -8.47 8.31 12.81
N ILE A 87 -7.18 8.06 12.61
CA ILE A 87 -6.52 6.77 12.87
C ILE A 87 -5.27 6.97 13.74
N GLN A 88 -4.73 5.87 14.27
CA GLN A 88 -3.63 5.88 15.25
C GLN A 88 -2.31 5.27 14.74
N SER A 89 -2.24 4.97 13.44
CA SER A 89 -1.06 4.36 12.83
C SER A 89 -1.13 4.58 11.32
N PRO A 90 0.03 4.77 10.65
CA PRO A 90 0.10 4.90 9.19
C PRO A 90 -0.24 3.62 8.44
N ARG A 91 -0.36 2.47 9.12
CA ARG A 91 -0.78 1.23 8.49
C ARG A 91 -2.31 1.11 8.44
N PHE A 92 -2.85 1.12 7.24
CA PHE A 92 -4.29 0.94 6.97
C PHE A 92 -4.49 0.28 5.59
N ALA A 93 -5.73 0.04 5.20
CA ALA A 93 -6.04 -0.41 3.86
C ALA A 93 -7.28 0.31 3.31
N LEU A 94 -7.38 0.40 1.99
CA LEU A 94 -8.59 0.84 1.30
C LEU A 94 -9.28 -0.36 0.66
N LEU A 95 -10.59 -0.47 0.87
CA LEU A 95 -11.45 -1.44 0.18
C LEU A 95 -12.37 -0.72 -0.78
N PHE A 96 -12.47 -1.21 -2.01
CA PHE A 96 -13.35 -0.61 -3.01
C PHE A 96 -13.85 -1.64 -4.03
N ASN A 97 -15.03 -1.39 -4.61
CA ASN A 97 -15.58 -2.21 -5.69
C ASN A 97 -15.03 -1.78 -7.06
N MET A 98 -14.67 -2.77 -7.89
CA MET A 98 -14.23 -2.54 -9.27
C MET A 98 -14.41 -3.81 -10.10
N ALA A 99 -14.55 -3.68 -11.43
CA ALA A 99 -14.49 -4.82 -12.35
C ALA A 99 -13.05 -5.36 -12.49
N ASP A 100 -12.88 -6.61 -12.93
CA ASP A 100 -11.56 -7.10 -13.37
C ASP A 100 -11.12 -6.48 -14.70
N TYR A 101 -9.81 -6.51 -14.96
CA TYR A 101 -9.18 -5.78 -16.05
C TYR A 101 -9.56 -6.32 -17.45
N ASP A 102 -9.71 -7.65 -17.58
CA ASP A 102 -9.96 -8.32 -18.87
C ASP A 102 -11.37 -8.14 -19.42
N ARG A 103 -12.33 -7.84 -18.54
CA ARG A 103 -13.76 -7.89 -18.88
C ARG A 103 -14.15 -6.97 -20.03
N TYR A 104 -13.36 -5.93 -20.27
CA TYR A 104 -13.60 -4.93 -21.32
C TYR A 104 -12.48 -4.88 -22.38
N CYS A 105 -11.84 -6.02 -22.70
CA CYS A 105 -10.87 -6.13 -23.80
C CYS A 105 -9.60 -5.28 -23.57
N ASP A 106 -8.89 -5.51 -22.46
CA ASP A 106 -7.70 -4.74 -22.08
C ASP A 106 -7.94 -3.23 -21.92
N ARG A 107 -9.20 -2.78 -21.80
CA ARG A 107 -9.49 -1.41 -21.38
C ARG A 107 -9.34 -1.32 -19.87
N PHE A 108 -8.48 -0.40 -19.46
CA PHE A 108 -7.92 -0.39 -18.13
C PHE A 108 -8.85 0.28 -17.12
N VAL A 109 -9.34 -0.48 -16.14
CA VAL A 109 -9.98 0.08 -14.95
C VAL A 109 -8.88 0.32 -13.91
N ALA A 110 -8.30 1.52 -13.89
CA ALA A 110 -7.43 1.93 -12.80
C ALA A 110 -8.25 2.65 -11.72
N ALA A 111 -8.17 2.15 -10.49
CA ALA A 111 -8.35 3.03 -9.36
C ALA A 111 -7.13 3.92 -9.25
N ARG A 112 -7.34 5.22 -9.07
CA ARG A 112 -6.28 6.20 -8.94
C ARG A 112 -6.40 6.90 -7.61
N VAL A 113 -5.28 6.99 -6.89
CA VAL A 113 -5.27 7.60 -5.58
C VAL A 113 -4.21 8.69 -5.54
N MET A 114 -4.62 9.90 -5.17
CA MET A 114 -3.71 10.97 -4.84
C MET A 114 -3.89 11.30 -3.36
N ALA A 115 -2.79 11.59 -2.67
CA ALA A 115 -2.82 12.09 -1.31
C ALA A 115 -1.90 13.31 -1.20
N SER A 116 -2.32 14.35 -0.50
CA SER A 116 -1.50 15.54 -0.24
C SER A 116 -1.78 16.12 1.16
N THR A 117 -0.77 16.71 1.77
CA THR A 117 -0.91 17.56 2.96
C THR A 117 -1.54 18.92 2.66
N ASN A 118 -1.63 19.32 1.39
CA ASN A 118 -2.25 20.55 0.92
C ASN A 118 -3.67 20.30 0.38
N ALA A 119 -4.66 20.35 1.28
CA ALA A 119 -6.07 20.12 0.95
C ALA A 119 -6.60 21.06 -0.14
N ASP A 120 -6.24 22.34 -0.06
CA ASP A 120 -6.71 23.38 -0.98
C ASP A 120 -6.33 23.07 -2.44
N LYS A 121 -5.18 22.43 -2.68
CA LYS A 121 -4.78 22.03 -4.04
C LYS A 121 -5.72 20.98 -4.62
N LEU A 122 -6.09 19.95 -3.84
CA LEU A 122 -7.00 18.90 -4.31
C LEU A 122 -8.43 19.42 -4.45
N GLU A 123 -8.94 20.13 -3.44
CA GLU A 123 -10.33 20.62 -3.45
C GLU A 123 -10.60 21.61 -4.58
N ASN A 124 -9.64 22.50 -4.88
CA ASN A 124 -9.83 23.52 -5.93
C ASN A 124 -9.48 23.02 -7.34
N ALA A 125 -8.66 21.98 -7.46
CA ALA A 125 -8.28 21.44 -8.77
C ALA A 125 -9.36 20.57 -9.42
N ILE A 126 -10.33 20.10 -8.64
CA ILE A 126 -11.27 19.07 -9.06
C ILE A 126 -12.66 19.69 -9.16
N GLN A 127 -13.04 20.06 -10.38
CA GLN A 127 -14.41 20.51 -10.69
C GLN A 127 -15.03 19.57 -11.73
N PRO A 128 -15.75 18.53 -11.28
CA PRO A 128 -16.45 17.60 -12.17
C PRO A 128 -17.56 18.28 -13.00
N PRO A 129 -17.80 17.83 -14.24
CA PRO A 129 -16.99 16.85 -14.96
C PRO A 129 -15.71 17.50 -15.51
N PHE A 130 -14.60 16.77 -15.53
CA PHE A 130 -13.38 17.20 -16.23
C PHE A 130 -12.63 16.01 -16.82
N GLN A 131 -11.92 16.24 -17.92
CA GLN A 131 -11.05 15.23 -18.49
C GLN A 131 -9.79 15.12 -17.61
N ILE A 132 -9.35 13.90 -17.34
CA ILE A 132 -8.09 13.63 -16.63
C ILE A 132 -6.91 14.40 -17.25
N GLY A 133 -6.85 14.45 -18.58
CA GLY A 133 -5.80 15.14 -19.35
C GLY A 133 -5.79 16.67 -19.22
N ASP A 134 -6.87 17.27 -18.70
CA ASP A 134 -6.95 18.72 -18.49
C ASP A 134 -6.23 19.18 -17.22
N THR A 135 -5.79 18.24 -16.37
CA THR A 135 -5.09 18.52 -15.12
C THR A 135 -3.70 17.87 -15.11
N THR A 136 -2.72 18.57 -14.53
CA THR A 136 -1.41 17.96 -14.23
C THR A 136 -1.50 16.98 -13.05
N ILE A 137 -2.56 17.08 -12.26
CA ILE A 137 -2.78 16.32 -11.03
C ILE A 137 -3.12 14.86 -11.32
N MET A 138 -3.89 14.59 -12.37
CA MET A 138 -4.25 13.22 -12.80
C MET A 138 -3.54 12.77 -14.08
N GLY A 139 -2.54 13.52 -14.54
CA GLY A 139 -1.80 13.21 -15.74
C GLY A 139 -1.02 11.88 -15.67
N PRO A 140 -0.69 11.27 -16.82
CA PRO A 140 -0.03 9.96 -16.90
C PRO A 140 1.43 9.93 -16.41
N GLY A 141 2.01 11.08 -16.03
CA GLY A 141 3.45 11.25 -15.84
C GLY A 141 4.02 10.87 -14.48
N TRP A 142 3.19 10.52 -13.50
CA TRP A 142 3.64 10.26 -12.13
C TRP A 142 2.97 9.01 -11.56
N GLY A 143 2.83 7.97 -12.39
CA GLY A 143 2.60 6.64 -11.86
C GLY A 143 3.82 6.28 -11.04
N MET A 144 3.80 6.60 -9.75
CA MET A 144 4.94 6.39 -8.88
C MET A 144 5.29 4.91 -8.98
N ALA A 145 6.48 4.67 -9.53
CA ALA A 145 7.07 3.36 -9.59
C ALA A 145 7.01 2.77 -8.17
N PRO A 146 6.89 1.44 -8.05
CA PRO A 146 6.94 0.85 -6.73
C PRO A 146 8.24 1.27 -6.04
N ASP A 147 8.26 1.18 -4.71
CA ASP A 147 9.49 1.39 -3.98
C ASP A 147 10.60 0.39 -4.43
N LEU A 148 11.79 0.51 -3.86
CA LEU A 148 12.90 -0.42 -4.15
C LEU A 148 12.56 -1.91 -3.86
N SER A 149 11.45 -2.19 -3.17
CA SER A 149 10.93 -3.53 -2.89
C SER A 149 9.97 -4.05 -3.97
N LEU A 150 9.69 -3.27 -5.02
CA LEU A 150 8.69 -3.51 -6.07
C LEU A 150 7.25 -3.54 -5.53
N ARG A 151 7.01 -3.07 -4.29
CA ARG A 151 5.68 -3.08 -3.69
C ARG A 151 5.03 -1.70 -3.78
N TYR A 152 3.75 -1.72 -4.12
CA TYR A 152 2.88 -0.55 -4.09
C TYR A 152 2.27 -0.41 -2.69
N ASP A 153 3.08 -0.48 -1.64
CA ASP A 153 2.59 -0.54 -0.26
C ASP A 153 2.83 0.75 0.53
N THR A 154 3.43 1.76 -0.11
CA THR A 154 3.66 3.09 0.43
C THR A 154 2.74 4.11 -0.23
N LEU A 155 1.93 4.80 0.58
CA LEU A 155 1.17 5.96 0.13
C LEU A 155 2.10 7.18 0.12
N MET A 156 2.50 7.61 -1.07
CA MET A 156 3.25 8.86 -1.21
C MET A 156 2.30 10.06 -1.15
N LEU A 157 2.64 11.04 -0.32
CA LEU A 157 2.03 12.35 -0.26
C LEU A 157 2.72 13.26 -1.27
N THR A 158 1.95 13.82 -2.19
CA THR A 158 2.45 14.65 -3.29
C THR A 158 1.40 15.65 -3.72
N ASP A 159 1.85 16.83 -4.13
CA ASP A 159 1.01 17.84 -4.76
C ASP A 159 0.81 17.59 -6.26
N GLU A 160 1.55 16.63 -6.83
CA GLU A 160 1.54 16.27 -8.24
C GLU A 160 1.60 14.75 -8.41
N GLY A 161 0.74 14.20 -9.26
CA GLY A 161 0.76 12.78 -9.57
C GLY A 161 -0.10 11.89 -8.68
N MET A 162 -0.11 10.60 -8.99
CA MET A 162 -1.04 9.66 -8.38
C MET A 162 -0.56 8.21 -8.42
N HIS A 163 -1.07 7.43 -7.47
CA HIS A 163 -0.94 5.98 -7.44
C HIS A 163 -1.92 5.37 -8.44
N TYR A 164 -1.40 4.55 -9.35
CA TYR A 164 -2.22 3.73 -10.24
C TYR A 164 -2.35 2.33 -9.63
N LEU A 165 -3.56 2.00 -9.22
CA LEU A 165 -3.90 0.72 -8.64
C LEU A 165 -4.51 -0.16 -9.72
N VAL A 166 -3.78 -1.23 -10.02
CA VAL A 166 -4.04 -2.11 -11.14
C VAL A 166 -4.08 -3.52 -10.59
N PHE A 167 -5.11 -4.26 -10.99
CA PHE A 167 -5.15 -5.69 -10.76
C PHE A 167 -4.69 -6.39 -12.03
N ASP A 168 -3.55 -7.07 -11.93
CA ASP A 168 -3.06 -7.98 -12.96
C ASP A 168 -3.26 -9.41 -12.45
N ALA A 169 -4.22 -10.12 -13.03
CA ALA A 169 -4.55 -11.48 -12.65
C ALA A 169 -3.46 -12.49 -13.07
N GLU A 170 -2.71 -12.16 -14.13
CA GLU A 170 -1.62 -12.98 -14.66
C GLU A 170 -0.26 -12.55 -14.10
N GLY A 171 -0.20 -11.36 -13.50
CA GLY A 171 0.98 -10.80 -12.84
C GLY A 171 1.48 -11.66 -11.68
N GLY A 172 2.81 -11.67 -11.49
CA GLY A 172 3.41 -12.37 -10.36
C GLY A 172 3.06 -11.70 -9.02
N PRO A 173 3.30 -12.36 -7.87
CA PRO A 173 3.05 -11.77 -6.55
C PRO A 173 3.77 -10.44 -6.29
N GLY A 174 4.83 -10.13 -7.03
CA GLY A 174 5.55 -8.86 -6.97
C GLY A 174 4.90 -7.71 -7.75
N ASP A 175 3.99 -8.01 -8.67
CA ASP A 175 3.34 -7.02 -9.54
C ASP A 175 1.91 -6.68 -9.08
N GLN A 176 1.33 -7.50 -8.18
CA GLN A 176 -0.02 -7.30 -7.65
C GLN A 176 -0.09 -6.11 -6.70
N ARG A 177 -0.69 -5.01 -7.18
CA ARG A 177 -0.93 -3.78 -6.40
C ARG A 177 -2.18 -3.85 -5.55
N LEU A 178 -3.08 -4.78 -5.90
CA LEU A 178 -4.38 -4.99 -5.30
C LEU A 178 -4.57 -6.47 -5.01
N SER A 179 -5.25 -6.78 -3.90
CA SER A 179 -5.74 -8.12 -3.61
C SER A 179 -7.26 -8.18 -3.71
N ILE A 180 -7.80 -9.27 -4.21
CA ILE A 180 -9.25 -9.53 -4.17
C ILE A 180 -9.62 -9.96 -2.75
N GLN A 181 -10.50 -9.22 -2.10
CA GLN A 181 -11.06 -9.60 -0.80
C GLN A 181 -12.34 -10.43 -0.94
N LYS A 182 -13.17 -10.06 -1.91
CA LYS A 182 -14.49 -10.66 -2.09
C LYS A 182 -14.96 -10.55 -3.54
N VAL A 183 -15.64 -11.59 -4.01
CA VAL A 183 -16.44 -11.54 -5.25
C VAL A 183 -17.80 -10.92 -4.92
N LEU A 184 -18.14 -9.80 -5.56
CA LEU A 184 -19.42 -9.11 -5.37
C LEU A 184 -20.47 -9.57 -6.38
N ALA A 185 -20.05 -9.75 -7.63
CA ALA A 185 -20.83 -10.28 -8.74
C ALA A 185 -19.86 -10.94 -9.75
N PRO A 186 -20.35 -11.66 -10.79
CA PRO A 186 -19.46 -12.16 -11.85
C PRO A 186 -18.61 -11.02 -12.44
N GLY A 187 -17.29 -11.13 -12.37
CA GLY A 187 -16.35 -10.11 -12.86
C GLY A 187 -16.38 -8.77 -12.11
N VAL A 188 -16.95 -8.71 -10.90
CA VAL A 188 -16.91 -7.53 -10.02
C VAL A 188 -16.42 -7.96 -8.64
N TYR A 189 -15.38 -7.28 -8.16
CA TYR A 189 -14.70 -7.66 -6.93
C TYR A 189 -14.63 -6.47 -5.98
N GLN A 190 -14.55 -6.78 -4.69
CA GLN A 190 -14.03 -5.86 -3.70
C GLN A 190 -12.51 -6.06 -3.66
N PHE A 191 -11.78 -5.04 -4.10
CA PHE A 191 -10.33 -4.99 -4.02
C PHE A 191 -9.88 -4.39 -2.69
N ARG A 192 -8.67 -4.77 -2.28
CA ARG A 192 -7.95 -4.20 -1.14
C ARG A 192 -6.59 -3.74 -1.56
N TRP A 193 -6.29 -2.50 -1.17
CA TRP A 193 -4.96 -1.93 -1.22
C TRP A 193 -4.45 -1.75 0.21
N ASP A 194 -3.38 -2.48 0.57
CA ASP A 194 -2.73 -2.36 1.87
C ASP A 194 -1.63 -1.31 1.85
N ILE A 195 -1.73 -0.33 2.75
CA ILE A 195 -0.77 0.76 2.93
C ILE A 195 -0.02 0.49 4.23
N TYR A 196 1.28 0.27 4.12
CA TYR A 196 2.18 -0.06 5.24
C TYR A 196 2.95 1.16 5.74
N SER A 197 3.24 2.10 4.83
CA SER A 197 3.99 3.33 5.10
C SER A 197 3.40 4.50 4.34
N ILE A 198 3.73 5.70 4.83
CA ILE A 198 3.41 6.97 4.17
C ILE A 198 4.72 7.75 4.08
N ALA A 199 5.02 8.29 2.91
CA ALA A 199 6.21 9.11 2.68
C ALA A 199 5.81 10.39 1.93
N SER A 200 6.59 11.45 2.04
CA SER A 200 6.40 12.67 1.26
C SER A 200 7.33 12.68 0.05
N VAL A 201 6.84 13.15 -1.10
CA VAL A 201 7.67 13.40 -2.28
C VAL A 201 8.18 14.84 -2.21
N GLY A 202 9.47 15.00 -1.94
CA GLY A 202 10.17 16.28 -2.10
C GLY A 202 10.64 16.49 -3.53
N GLU A 203 11.30 17.62 -3.80
CA GLU A 203 11.77 17.99 -5.14
C GLU A 203 12.76 16.96 -5.73
N ASP A 204 13.60 16.35 -4.88
CA ASP A 204 14.66 15.42 -5.29
C ASP A 204 14.76 14.14 -4.41
N SER A 205 13.86 13.94 -3.43
CA SER A 205 13.94 12.81 -2.50
C SER A 205 12.60 12.36 -1.93
N LEU A 206 12.53 11.09 -1.54
CA LEU A 206 11.48 10.57 -0.66
C LEU A 206 11.86 10.87 0.78
N GLU A 207 10.97 11.52 1.52
CA GLU A 207 11.16 11.84 2.93
C GLU A 207 10.20 10.99 3.78
N ASP A 208 10.78 10.27 4.74
CA ASP A 208 9.99 9.59 5.77
C ASP A 208 9.32 10.64 6.65
N LEU A 209 8.03 10.45 6.94
CA LEU A 209 7.28 11.36 7.79
C LEU A 209 7.61 11.11 9.27
N PRO A 210 7.70 12.16 10.11
CA PRO A 210 7.94 12.01 11.54
C PRO A 210 6.89 11.10 12.18
N SER A 211 7.32 10.03 12.84
CA SER A 211 6.42 9.04 13.44
C SER A 211 5.72 9.51 14.73
N ASP A 212 6.23 10.59 15.32
CA ASP A 212 5.84 11.15 16.61
C ASP A 212 5.01 12.43 16.52
N GLU A 213 4.73 12.92 15.31
CA GLU A 213 3.91 14.10 15.08
C GLU A 213 2.55 13.72 14.46
N PRO A 214 1.46 14.46 14.78
CA PRO A 214 0.20 14.30 14.08
C PRO A 214 0.36 14.60 12.59
N LEU A 215 -0.10 13.70 11.74
CA LEU A 215 -0.09 13.86 10.29
C LEU A 215 -1.52 14.04 9.79
N ALA A 216 -1.77 15.05 8.96
CA ALA A 216 -3.05 15.25 8.30
C ALA A 216 -2.85 15.38 6.79
N PHE A 217 -3.69 14.68 6.01
CA PHE A 217 -3.66 14.73 4.57
C PHE A 217 -5.04 14.49 3.97
N THR A 218 -5.22 15.00 2.77
CA THR A 218 -6.41 14.82 1.93
C THR A 218 -6.13 13.73 0.92
N VAL A 219 -7.12 12.87 0.68
CA VAL A 219 -7.06 11.82 -0.32
C VAL A 219 -8.14 12.05 -1.36
N LEU A 220 -7.74 12.06 -2.63
CA LEU A 220 -8.62 11.86 -3.78
C LEU A 220 -8.51 10.41 -4.20
N PHE A 221 -9.64 9.70 -4.16
CA PHE A 221 -9.79 8.39 -4.76
C PHE A 221 -10.68 8.52 -5.99
N PHE A 222 -10.24 8.04 -7.14
CA PHE A 222 -10.99 8.05 -8.39
C PHE A 222 -11.01 6.64 -9.00
N ARG A 223 -12.17 6.25 -9.54
CA ARG A 223 -12.36 5.03 -10.32
C ARG A 223 -13.19 5.37 -11.55
N ASP A 224 -12.54 5.40 -12.70
CA ASP A 224 -13.17 5.55 -14.01
C ASP A 224 -14.16 4.41 -14.25
N ALA A 225 -15.46 4.70 -14.16
CA ALA A 225 -16.49 3.67 -14.16
C ALA A 225 -16.89 3.24 -15.57
N ASP A 226 -16.77 4.11 -16.58
CA ASP A 226 -17.18 3.85 -17.97
C ASP A 226 -16.02 3.85 -18.99
N LEU A 227 -14.79 4.10 -18.54
CA LEU A 227 -13.55 4.02 -19.31
C LEU A 227 -13.46 5.09 -20.41
N ASP A 228 -13.87 6.31 -20.07
CA ASP A 228 -13.84 7.48 -20.95
C ASP A 228 -12.79 8.54 -20.53
N GLU A 229 -12.08 8.29 -19.42
CA GLU A 229 -11.09 9.19 -18.81
C GLU A 229 -11.65 10.57 -18.37
N VAL A 230 -12.96 10.67 -18.22
CA VAL A 230 -13.66 11.80 -17.60
C VAL A 230 -13.90 11.46 -16.14
N VAL A 231 -13.80 12.47 -15.27
CA VAL A 231 -14.11 12.31 -13.85
C VAL A 231 -15.48 12.89 -13.58
N GLU A 232 -16.47 12.02 -13.38
CA GLU A 232 -17.83 12.41 -13.03
C GLU A 232 -18.06 12.47 -11.50
N THR A 233 -19.11 13.17 -11.06
CA THR A 233 -19.44 13.35 -9.61
C THR A 233 -19.59 12.04 -8.84
N GLY A 234 -19.94 10.94 -9.50
CA GLY A 234 -20.14 9.62 -8.88
C GLY A 234 -18.93 8.70 -8.84
N GLU A 235 -17.82 9.11 -9.46
CA GLU A 235 -16.66 8.25 -9.73
C GLU A 235 -15.45 8.54 -8.84
N PHE A 236 -15.53 9.58 -8.02
CA PHE A 236 -14.48 9.92 -7.09
C PHE A 236 -15.01 10.20 -5.68
N MET A 237 -14.09 10.16 -4.72
CA MET A 237 -14.29 10.63 -3.36
C MET A 237 -13.07 11.43 -2.91
N VAL A 238 -13.33 12.60 -2.34
CA VAL A 238 -12.34 13.35 -1.55
C VAL A 238 -12.66 13.13 -0.08
N PHE A 239 -11.67 12.77 0.72
CA PHE A 239 -11.79 12.57 2.16
C PHE A 239 -10.47 12.92 2.86
N TYR A 240 -10.52 13.11 4.18
CA TYR A 240 -9.37 13.52 4.98
C TYR A 240 -8.97 12.41 5.92
N ILE A 241 -7.66 12.17 6.06
CA ILE A 241 -7.11 11.28 7.06
C ILE A 241 -6.25 12.10 8.01
N ARG A 242 -6.48 11.90 9.32
CA ARG A 242 -5.62 12.40 10.37
C ARG A 242 -5.07 11.23 11.17
N ILE A 243 -3.76 11.17 11.30
CA ILE A 243 -3.04 10.16 12.07
C ILE A 243 -2.56 10.83 13.35
N GLU A 244 -3.11 10.39 14.47
CA GLU A 244 -2.68 10.83 15.79
C GLU A 244 -1.71 9.78 16.36
N PRO A 245 -0.50 10.16 16.79
CA PRO A 245 0.41 9.23 17.46
C PRO A 245 -0.21 8.70 18.75
N ASN A 246 0.04 7.42 19.05
CA ASN A 246 -0.45 6.75 20.27
C ASN A 246 0.19 7.31 21.56
#